data_AF-A0A2H9KXY6-F1
#
_entry.id   AF-A0A2H9KXY6-F1
#
_cell.length_a   1.000
_cell.length_b   1.000
_cell.length_c   1.000
_cell.angle_alpha   90.00
_cell.angle_beta   90.00
_cell.angle_gamma   90.00
#
_symmetry.space_group_name_H-M   'P 1'
#
loop_
_entity.id
_entity.type
_entity.pdbx_description
1 polymer ?
#
loop_
_entity_poly.entity_id
_entity_poly.type
_entity_poly.pdbx_seq_one_letter_code
_entity_poly.pdbx_strand_id
1 'polypeptide(L)'
;MLFLQGCVGSGAAGRCAEFSDSLQKGECLKYMAVWYQDPYTCYDIGDKFTREECLEQAIDPKEAKRLQTKSVEVEGPPIIIEEKQNTVLEEEDAVSKCMNEKVMGRDACVREIALAQGDLLMCDEIGAAELRRSCVSNIAISKKDMQKCEKLLRNDDVQLCKYYSG
;
A
#
# COMPACT_ATOMS: atom_id res chain seq x y z
N MET A 1 29.78 -3.48 20.93
CA MET A 1 28.59 -2.63 20.70
C MET A 1 28.21 -2.76 19.23
N LEU A 2 27.19 -3.56 18.94
CA LEU A 2 26.66 -3.75 17.59
C LEU A 2 25.47 -2.79 17.42
N PHE A 3 25.60 -1.81 16.53
CA PHE A 3 24.49 -0.93 16.17
C PHE A 3 23.60 -1.66 15.15
N LEU A 4 22.49 -2.22 15.61
CA LEU A 4 21.41 -2.66 14.74
C LEU A 4 20.66 -1.41 14.25
N GLN A 5 21.06 -0.89 13.08
CA GLN A 5 20.24 0.06 12.33
C GLN A 5 19.01 -0.68 11.81
N GLY A 6 17.90 -0.60 12.55
CA GLY A 6 16.60 -1.07 12.08
C GLY A 6 16.15 -0.23 10.88
N CYS A 7 15.89 -0.88 9.75
CA CYS A 7 15.33 -0.24 8.56
C CYS A 7 13.96 0.34 8.92
N VAL A 8 13.89 1.66 9.13
CA VAL A 8 12.62 2.40 9.03
C VAL A 8 12.20 2.25 7.58
N GLY A 9 11.22 1.39 7.32
CA GLY A 9 10.64 1.23 6.00
C GLY A 9 9.97 2.53 5.62
N SER A 10 10.72 3.44 5.01
CA SER A 10 10.19 4.58 4.29
C SER A 10 9.09 4.05 3.38
N GLY A 11 7.83 4.44 3.63
CA GLY A 11 6.70 4.09 2.78
C GLY A 11 6.98 4.45 1.33
N ALA A 12 6.10 4.08 0.40
CA ALA A 12 6.29 4.35 -1.03
C ALA A 12 6.73 5.80 -1.32
N ALA A 13 6.10 6.76 -0.65
CA ALA A 13 6.46 8.17 -0.70
C ALA A 13 7.91 8.48 -0.31
N GLY A 14 8.45 7.78 0.69
CA GLY A 14 9.82 7.99 1.15
C GLY A 14 10.88 7.39 0.21
N ARG A 15 10.56 6.34 -0.56
CA ARG A 15 11.47 5.83 -1.60
C ARG A 15 11.52 6.74 -2.82
N CYS A 16 10.39 7.36 -3.16
CA CYS A 16 10.31 8.31 -4.27
C CYS A 16 10.79 9.73 -3.91
N ALA A 17 11.10 10.00 -2.64
CA ALA A 17 11.53 11.32 -2.18
C ALA A 17 12.94 11.70 -2.67
N GLU A 18 13.77 10.73 -3.06
CA GLU A 18 15.13 10.95 -3.51
C GLU A 18 15.22 11.56 -4.92
N PHE A 19 14.14 11.47 -5.71
CA PHE A 19 14.10 12.06 -7.04
C PHE A 19 13.93 13.57 -6.97
N SER A 20 14.93 14.30 -7.48
CA SER A 20 14.87 15.77 -7.61
C SER A 20 13.96 16.24 -8.74
N ASP A 21 13.83 15.42 -9.79
CA ASP A 21 12.99 15.72 -10.95
C ASP A 21 11.53 15.35 -10.66
N SER A 22 10.62 16.29 -10.91
CA SER A 22 9.20 16.12 -10.60
C SER A 22 8.52 15.04 -11.45
N LEU A 23 8.99 14.84 -12.68
CA LEU A 23 8.47 13.81 -13.57
C LEU A 23 8.91 12.43 -13.10
N GLN A 24 10.20 12.24 -12.79
CA GLN A 24 10.72 10.99 -12.23
C GLN A 24 10.05 10.63 -10.91
N LYS A 25 9.83 11.63 -10.04
CA LYS A 25 9.10 11.43 -8.78
C LYS A 25 7.65 10.98 -9.02
N GLY A 26 6.95 11.60 -9.98
CA GLY A 26 5.59 11.23 -10.37
C GLY A 26 5.50 9.79 -10.88
N GLU A 27 6.40 9.40 -11.79
CA GLU A 27 6.47 8.03 -12.31
C GLU A 27 6.81 7.00 -11.23
N CYS A 28 7.70 7.33 -10.29
CA CYS A 28 7.99 6.47 -9.14
C CYS A 28 6.75 6.25 -8.27
N LEU A 29 6.04 7.32 -7.92
CA LEU A 29 4.82 7.24 -7.11
C LEU A 29 3.75 6.42 -7.84
N LYS A 30 3.59 6.63 -9.15
CA LYS A 30 2.68 5.85 -9.99
C LYS A 30 3.04 4.37 -9.98
N TYR A 31 4.29 4.03 -10.22
CA TYR A 31 4.76 2.64 -10.18
C TYR A 31 4.47 1.98 -8.83
N MET A 32 4.76 2.67 -7.72
CA MET A 32 4.51 2.15 -6.39
C MET A 32 3.01 1.98 -6.12
N ALA A 33 2.18 2.95 -6.48
CA ALA A 33 0.73 2.85 -6.35
C ALA A 33 0.17 1.62 -7.08
N VAL A 34 0.62 1.37 -8.32
CA VAL A 34 0.20 0.20 -9.11
C VAL A 34 0.75 -1.10 -8.53
N TRP A 35 2.02 -1.13 -8.14
CA TRP A 35 2.67 -2.32 -7.61
C TRP A 35 2.03 -2.82 -6.31
N TYR A 36 1.72 -1.90 -5.39
CA TYR A 36 1.14 -2.20 -4.08
C TYR A 36 -0.40 -2.12 -4.07
N GLN A 37 -1.03 -1.86 -5.21
CA GLN A 37 -2.47 -1.58 -5.31
C GLN A 37 -2.96 -0.55 -4.28
N ASP A 38 -2.18 0.53 -4.12
CA ASP A 38 -2.49 1.63 -3.20
C ASP A 38 -2.77 2.92 -3.99
N PRO A 39 -4.03 3.17 -4.38
CA PRO A 39 -4.40 4.35 -5.15
C PRO A 39 -4.16 5.66 -4.38
N TYR A 40 -4.02 5.62 -3.05
CA TYR A 40 -3.75 6.82 -2.26
C TYR A 40 -2.39 7.44 -2.56
N THR A 41 -1.40 6.60 -2.87
CA THR A 41 -0.06 7.05 -3.29
C THR A 41 -0.13 7.93 -4.55
N CYS A 42 -1.16 7.78 -5.41
CA CYS A 42 -1.34 8.63 -6.58
C CYS A 42 -1.62 10.11 -6.22
N TYR A 43 -2.19 10.41 -5.04
CA TYR A 43 -2.51 11.79 -4.66
C TYR A 43 -1.29 12.67 -4.40
N ASP A 44 -0.13 12.06 -4.17
CA ASP A 44 1.15 12.75 -4.03
C ASP A 44 1.74 13.18 -5.39
N ILE A 45 1.18 12.72 -6.52
CA ILE A 45 1.60 13.09 -7.87
C ILE A 45 1.09 14.49 -8.21
N GLY A 46 1.99 15.45 -8.40
CA GLY A 46 1.62 16.84 -8.68
C GLY A 46 0.89 17.05 -10.01
N ASP A 47 1.25 16.30 -11.05
CA ASP A 47 0.59 16.38 -12.36
C ASP A 47 -0.79 15.72 -12.34
N LYS A 48 -1.81 16.44 -12.83
CA LYS A 48 -3.20 15.97 -12.80
C LYS A 48 -3.42 14.78 -13.73
N PHE A 49 -2.83 14.80 -14.93
CA PHE A 49 -3.05 13.76 -15.93
C PHE A 49 -2.41 12.45 -15.51
N THR A 50 -1.16 12.49 -15.05
CA THR A 50 -0.46 11.31 -14.50
C THR A 50 -1.17 10.76 -13.26
N ARG A 51 -1.75 11.63 -12.42
CA ARG A 51 -2.52 11.21 -11.24
C ARG A 51 -3.78 10.44 -11.62
N GLU A 52 -4.55 10.92 -12.58
CA GLU A 52 -5.76 10.24 -13.06
C GLU A 52 -5.41 8.86 -13.64
N GLU A 53 -4.38 8.79 -14.49
CA GLU A 53 -3.89 7.53 -15.05
C GLU A 53 -3.39 6.55 -13.96
N CYS A 54 -2.68 7.07 -12.96
CA CYS A 54 -2.21 6.29 -11.81
C CYS A 54 -3.38 5.67 -11.05
N LEU A 55 -4.46 6.43 -10.79
CA LEU A 55 -5.63 5.95 -10.05
C LEU A 55 -6.34 4.81 -10.80
N GLU A 56 -6.45 4.92 -12.13
CA GLU A 56 -7.04 3.86 -12.96
C GLU A 56 -6.20 2.58 -12.93
N GLN A 57 -4.87 2.70 -13.03
CA GLN A 57 -3.98 1.54 -13.03
C GLN A 57 -3.83 0.92 -11.64
N ALA A 58 -3.83 1.73 -10.57
CA ALA A 58 -3.59 1.26 -9.21
C ALA A 58 -4.71 0.36 -8.68
N ILE A 59 -5.93 0.54 -9.16
CA ILE A 59 -7.07 -0.29 -8.80
C ILE A 59 -7.19 -1.55 -9.67
N ASP A 60 -6.46 -1.66 -10.80
CA ASP A 60 -6.54 -2.82 -11.69
C ASP A 60 -5.51 -3.91 -11.29
N PRO A 61 -5.95 -5.07 -10.76
CA PRO A 61 -5.03 -6.16 -10.40
C PRO A 61 -4.28 -6.74 -11.60
N LYS A 62 -4.79 -6.56 -12.83
CA LYS A 62 -4.07 -6.99 -14.04
C LYS A 62 -2.82 -6.15 -14.27
N GLU A 63 -2.88 -4.85 -14.00
CA GLU A 63 -1.72 -3.96 -14.16
C GLU A 63 -0.69 -4.21 -13.07
N ALA A 64 -1.11 -4.43 -11.81
CA ALA A 64 -0.20 -4.86 -10.74
C ALA A 64 0.53 -6.17 -11.13
N LYS A 65 -0.21 -7.17 -11.61
CA LYS A 65 0.36 -8.44 -12.09
C LYS A 65 1.28 -8.24 -13.29
N ARG A 66 0.93 -7.32 -14.20
CA ARG A 66 1.76 -6.98 -15.37
C ARG A 66 3.09 -6.38 -14.93
N LEU A 67 3.12 -5.51 -13.93
CA LEU A 67 4.37 -4.98 -13.39
C LEU A 67 5.22 -6.05 -12.71
N GLN A 68 4.60 -6.95 -11.96
CA GLN A 68 5.29 -8.06 -11.28
C GLN A 68 5.85 -9.10 -12.25
N THR A 69 5.15 -9.35 -13.36
CA THR A 69 5.57 -10.33 -14.39
C THR A 69 6.49 -9.73 -15.44
N LYS A 70 6.58 -8.40 -15.53
CA LYS A 70 7.57 -7.70 -16.34
C LYS A 70 8.92 -7.84 -15.66
N SER A 71 9.50 -9.03 -15.74
CA SER A 71 10.93 -9.23 -15.61
C SER A 71 11.58 -8.25 -16.56
N VAL A 72 12.10 -7.15 -16.01
CA VAL A 72 12.95 -6.25 -16.78
C VAL A 72 14.08 -7.15 -17.25
N GLU A 73 14.19 -7.39 -18.55
CA GLU A 73 15.38 -7.93 -19.18
C GLU A 73 16.47 -6.86 -19.01
N VAL A 74 16.96 -6.71 -17.78
CA VAL A 74 18.18 -5.98 -17.52
C VAL A 74 19.27 -6.90 -18.04
N GLU A 75 19.94 -6.52 -19.11
CA GLU A 75 21.19 -7.15 -19.53
C GLU A 75 22.20 -6.98 -18.37
N GLY A 76 22.20 -7.94 -17.45
CA GLY A 76 22.97 -7.94 -16.24
C GLY A 76 22.96 -9.34 -15.64
N PRO A 77 23.98 -9.69 -14.84
CA PRO A 77 24.05 -11.01 -14.23
C PRO A 77 22.78 -11.27 -13.41
N PRO A 78 22.22 -12.49 -13.48
CA PRO A 78 20.91 -12.81 -12.94
C PRO A 78 20.81 -12.44 -11.46
N ILE A 79 19.94 -11.48 -11.15
CA ILE A 79 19.52 -11.22 -9.77
C ILE A 79 18.51 -12.31 -9.43
N ILE A 80 18.93 -13.26 -8.61
CA ILE A 80 18.05 -14.30 -8.07
C ILE A 80 17.11 -13.62 -7.08
N ILE A 81 15.93 -13.23 -7.55
CA ILE A 81 14.84 -12.78 -6.67
C ILE A 81 14.17 -14.06 -6.18
N GLU A 82 14.44 -14.47 -4.94
CA GLU A 82 13.77 -15.63 -4.35
C GLU A 82 12.27 -15.34 -4.26
N GLU A 83 11.49 -16.07 -5.06
CA GLU A 83 10.04 -16.15 -4.90
C GLU A 83 9.75 -16.65 -3.48
N LYS A 84 9.37 -15.74 -2.58
CA LYS A 84 8.79 -16.14 -1.29
C LYS A 84 7.48 -16.85 -1.58
N GLN A 85 7.54 -18.17 -1.57
CA GLN A 85 6.37 -19.04 -1.55
C GLN A 85 5.43 -18.55 -0.46
N ASN A 86 4.20 -18.28 -0.88
CA ASN A 86 3.05 -17.86 -0.09
C ASN A 86 2.70 -19.01 0.88
N THR A 87 3.52 -19.12 1.93
CA THR A 87 3.23 -19.97 3.07
C THR A 87 2.12 -19.26 3.82
N VAL A 88 0.98 -19.94 3.93
CA VAL A 88 -0.10 -19.59 4.83
C VAL A 88 0.52 -19.59 6.23
N LEU A 89 1.05 -18.44 6.63
CA LEU A 89 1.54 -18.20 7.98
C LEU A 89 0.33 -18.34 8.88
N GLU A 90 0.44 -19.20 9.88
CA GLU A 90 -0.59 -19.40 10.89
C GLU A 90 -1.03 -18.02 11.43
N GLU A 91 -2.31 -17.69 11.19
CA GLU A 91 -2.82 -16.32 11.19
C GLU A 91 -2.68 -15.61 12.54
N GLU A 92 -2.64 -16.38 13.63
CA GLU A 92 -2.54 -15.87 15.00
C GLU A 92 -1.11 -15.39 15.34
N ASP A 93 -0.09 -16.00 14.73
CA ASP A 93 1.31 -15.67 15.00
C ASP A 93 1.75 -14.37 14.33
N ALA A 94 1.13 -14.00 13.20
CA ALA A 94 1.44 -12.77 12.49
C ALA A 94 1.02 -11.53 13.30
N VAL A 95 -0.17 -11.56 13.89
CA VAL A 95 -0.71 -10.42 14.67
C VAL A 95 0.11 -10.21 15.94
N SER A 96 0.42 -11.30 16.67
CA SER A 96 1.22 -11.22 17.90
C SER A 96 2.61 -10.64 17.66
N LYS A 97 3.21 -10.95 16.50
CA LYS A 97 4.48 -10.37 16.07
C LYS A 97 4.39 -8.86 15.83
N CYS A 98 3.34 -8.37 15.17
CA CYS A 98 3.14 -6.94 14.94
C CYS A 98 3.03 -6.15 16.27
N MET A 99 2.40 -6.74 17.29
CA MET A 99 2.16 -6.07 18.58
C MET A 99 3.45 -5.80 19.37
N ASN A 100 4.55 -6.48 19.06
CA ASN A 100 5.83 -6.32 19.76
C ASN A 100 6.78 -5.28 19.11
N GLU A 101 6.41 -4.69 17.97
CA GLU A 101 7.23 -3.68 17.30
C GLU A 101 7.01 -2.25 17.84
N LYS A 102 7.95 -1.34 17.56
CA LYS A 102 7.75 0.10 17.84
C LYS A 102 6.49 0.59 17.13
N VAL A 103 5.80 1.57 17.74
CA VAL A 103 4.47 2.07 17.34
C VAL A 103 4.29 2.28 15.82
N MET A 104 5.27 2.88 15.13
CA MET A 104 5.19 3.10 13.67
C MET A 104 5.27 1.82 12.83
N GLY A 105 6.03 0.81 13.27
CA GLY A 105 6.11 -0.50 12.61
C GLY A 105 4.84 -1.33 12.86
N ARG A 106 4.31 -1.24 14.09
CA ARG A 106 3.08 -1.91 14.51
C ARG A 106 1.90 -1.55 13.60
N ASP A 107 1.61 -0.28 13.41
CA ASP A 107 0.44 0.17 12.63
C ASP A 107 0.50 -0.27 11.16
N ALA A 108 1.68 -0.18 10.54
CA ALA A 108 1.89 -0.65 9.17
C ALA A 108 1.73 -2.18 9.08
N CYS A 109 2.25 -2.92 10.06
CA CYS A 109 2.13 -4.37 10.14
C CYS A 109 0.67 -4.82 10.28
N VAL A 110 -0.08 -4.19 11.22
CA VAL A 110 -1.52 -4.47 11.42
C VAL A 110 -2.32 -4.15 10.15
N ARG A 111 -2.01 -3.05 9.45
CA ARG A 111 -2.65 -2.71 8.16
C ARG A 111 -2.51 -3.83 7.14
N GLU A 112 -1.30 -4.34 6.93
CA GLU A 112 -1.06 -5.39 5.93
C GLU A 112 -1.85 -6.67 6.23
N ILE A 113 -1.91 -7.06 7.51
CA ILE A 113 -2.73 -8.21 7.94
C ILE A 113 -4.22 -7.95 7.69
N ALA A 114 -4.69 -6.76 8.09
CA ALA A 114 -6.08 -6.36 7.90
C ALA A 114 -6.49 -6.37 6.42
N LEU A 115 -5.60 -5.91 5.53
CA LEU A 115 -5.81 -5.92 4.08
C LEU A 115 -5.85 -7.36 3.53
N ALA A 116 -4.92 -8.20 3.94
CA ALA A 116 -4.87 -9.61 3.52
C ALA A 116 -6.12 -10.39 3.93
N GLN A 117 -6.64 -10.13 5.12
CA GLN A 117 -7.85 -10.78 5.65
C GLN A 117 -9.15 -10.06 5.25
N GLY A 118 -9.04 -8.81 4.82
CA GLY A 118 -10.17 -7.91 4.63
C GLY A 118 -10.97 -7.69 5.92
N ASP A 119 -10.31 -7.64 7.08
CA ASP A 119 -10.91 -7.41 8.40
C ASP A 119 -10.84 -5.93 8.80
N LEU A 120 -12.01 -5.30 8.86
CA LEU A 120 -12.15 -3.90 9.25
C LEU A 120 -11.93 -3.65 10.74
N LEU A 121 -12.09 -4.66 11.60
CA LEU A 121 -11.86 -4.49 13.04
C LEU A 121 -10.37 -4.28 13.32
N MET A 122 -9.49 -4.97 12.57
CA MET A 122 -8.05 -4.74 12.66
C MET A 122 -7.65 -3.32 12.21
N CYS A 123 -8.34 -2.72 11.23
CA CYS A 123 -8.10 -1.33 10.87
C CYS A 123 -8.40 -0.37 12.03
N ASP A 124 -9.33 -0.71 12.93
CA ASP A 124 -9.68 0.12 14.08
C ASP A 124 -8.58 0.12 15.18
N GLU A 125 -7.67 -0.87 15.16
CA GLU A 125 -6.50 -0.96 16.04
C GLU A 125 -5.32 -0.07 15.62
N ILE A 126 -5.37 0.50 14.41
CA ILE A 126 -4.30 1.35 13.85
C ILE A 126 -4.39 2.75 14.47
N GLY A 127 -3.33 3.17 15.17
CA GLY A 127 -3.28 4.48 15.82
C GLY A 127 -3.08 5.65 14.85
N ALA A 128 -2.28 5.46 13.81
CA ALA A 128 -2.03 6.46 12.78
C ALA A 128 -3.25 6.66 11.87
N ALA A 129 -3.89 7.83 11.96
CA ALA A 129 -5.12 8.14 11.23
C ALA A 129 -5.02 7.93 9.70
N GLU A 130 -3.89 8.28 9.10
CA GLU A 130 -3.67 8.09 7.65
C GLU A 130 -3.58 6.61 7.26
N LEU A 131 -2.91 5.79 8.08
CA LEU A 131 -2.82 4.35 7.85
C LEU A 131 -4.17 3.66 8.05
N ARG A 132 -4.91 4.06 9.09
CA ARG A 132 -6.28 3.56 9.34
C ARG A 132 -7.21 3.89 8.19
N ARG A 133 -7.16 5.13 7.69
CA ARG A 133 -7.95 5.58 6.54
C ARG A 133 -7.69 4.71 5.31
N SER A 134 -6.41 4.57 4.94
CA SER A 134 -5.95 3.71 3.83
C SER A 134 -6.41 2.26 3.99
N CYS A 135 -6.31 1.70 5.21
CA CYS A 135 -6.77 0.36 5.53
C CYS A 135 -8.27 0.16 5.21
N VAL A 136 -9.12 1.02 5.78
CA VAL A 136 -10.59 0.92 5.62
C VAL A 136 -11.00 1.08 4.16
N SER A 137 -10.45 2.08 3.47
CA SER A 137 -10.79 2.36 2.07
C SER A 137 -10.37 1.23 1.14
N ASN A 138 -9.17 0.68 1.31
CA ASN A 138 -8.69 -0.40 0.44
C ASN A 138 -9.52 -1.68 0.63
N ILE A 139 -9.93 -2.01 1.86
CA ILE A 139 -10.85 -3.14 2.11
C ILE A 139 -12.22 -2.89 1.47
N ALA A 140 -12.77 -1.67 1.60
CA ALA A 140 -14.06 -1.32 1.00
C ALA A 140 -14.04 -1.42 -0.53
N ILE A 141 -12.99 -0.88 -1.16
CA ILE A 141 -12.79 -0.88 -2.62
C ILE A 141 -12.59 -2.31 -3.12
N SER A 142 -11.72 -3.09 -2.46
CA SER A 142 -11.44 -4.48 -2.82
C SER A 142 -12.69 -5.37 -2.73
N LYS A 143 -13.52 -5.16 -1.69
CA LYS A 143 -14.78 -5.90 -1.50
C LYS A 143 -15.98 -5.30 -2.23
N LYS A 144 -15.80 -4.19 -2.96
CA LYS A 144 -16.89 -3.45 -3.62
C LYS A 144 -18.08 -3.17 -2.70
N ASP A 145 -17.78 -2.73 -1.47
CA ASP A 145 -18.77 -2.51 -0.42
C ASP A 145 -18.74 -1.06 0.08
N MET A 146 -19.62 -0.26 -0.51
CA MET A 146 -19.77 1.16 -0.19
C MET A 146 -20.20 1.45 1.25
N GLN A 147 -20.83 0.50 1.95
CA GLN A 147 -21.26 0.70 3.35
C GLN A 147 -20.04 0.75 4.28
N LYS A 148 -18.98 0.03 3.95
CA LYS A 148 -17.72 0.05 4.72
C LYS A 148 -17.06 1.43 4.75
N CYS A 149 -17.27 2.25 3.71
CA CYS A 149 -16.75 3.62 3.63
C CYS A 149 -17.28 4.54 4.73
N GLU A 150 -18.40 4.20 5.38
CA GLU A 150 -19.00 5.02 6.44
C GLU A 150 -18.19 5.01 7.74
N LYS A 151 -17.21 4.10 7.86
CA LYS A 151 -16.23 4.11 8.96
C LYS A 151 -15.19 5.23 8.85
N LEU A 152 -15.09 5.91 7.70
CA LEU A 152 -14.15 7.01 7.49
C LEU A 152 -14.67 8.30 8.14
N LEU A 153 -13.77 9.05 8.78
CA LEU A 153 -14.14 10.25 9.56
C LEU A 153 -14.39 11.49 8.71
N ARG A 154 -13.73 11.62 7.55
CA ARG A 154 -13.84 12.80 6.69
C ARG A 154 -14.75 12.51 5.50
N ASN A 155 -15.65 13.46 5.20
CA ASN A 155 -16.56 13.34 4.07
C ASN A 155 -15.84 13.15 2.73
N ASP A 156 -14.71 13.82 2.50
CA ASP A 156 -13.95 13.67 1.25
C ASP A 156 -13.49 12.22 1.06
N ASP A 157 -13.04 11.57 2.14
CA ASP A 157 -12.61 10.16 2.10
C ASP A 157 -13.79 9.22 1.88
N VAL A 158 -14.94 9.50 2.49
CA VAL A 158 -16.17 8.73 2.31
C VAL A 158 -16.63 8.78 0.85
N GLN A 159 -16.68 9.98 0.26
CA GLN A 159 -17.09 10.16 -1.13
C GLN A 159 -16.14 9.42 -2.08
N LEU A 160 -14.83 9.55 -1.85
CA LEU A 160 -13.83 8.90 -2.67
C LEU A 160 -13.90 7.37 -2.58
N CYS A 161 -14.01 6.86 -1.36
CA CYS A 161 -14.17 5.43 -1.11
C CYS A 161 -15.44 4.89 -1.78
N LYS A 162 -16.58 5.59 -1.67
CA LYS A 162 -17.85 5.20 -2.30
C LYS A 162 -17.73 5.18 -3.82
N TYR A 163 -17.06 6.17 -4.41
CA TYR A 163 -16.83 6.24 -5.86
C TYR A 163 -16.07 5.01 -6.39
N TYR A 164 -14.98 4.59 -5.73
CA TYR A 164 -14.19 3.43 -6.18
C TYR A 164 -14.76 2.06 -5.74
N SER A 165 -15.63 2.04 -4.74
CA SER A 165 -16.29 0.82 -4.28
C SER A 165 -17.56 0.46 -5.07
N GLY A 166 -18.06 1.36 -5.92
CA GLY A 166 -19.10 1.08 -6.93
C GLY A 166 -18.55 0.38 -8.17
#